data_AF-A0A8J4DHA7-F1
#
_entry.id   AF-A0A8J4DHA7-F1
#
_cell.length_a   1.000
_cell.length_b   1.000
_cell.length_c   1.000
_cell.angle_alpha   90.00
_cell.angle_beta   90.00
_cell.angle_gamma   90.00
#
_symmetry.space_group_name_H-M   'P 1'
#
loop_
_entity.id
_entity.type
_entity.pdbx_description
1 polymer ?
#
loop_
_entity_poly.entity_id
_entity_poly.type
_entity_poly.pdbx_seq_one_letter_code
_entity_poly.pdbx_strand_id
1 'polypeptide(L)'
;TITGRNNCWRRRRRVPSRVPSRSGGSRCIIEIPQRLIPTSVRFAHILICLKMAIKVGIIGAGGVGKTLGQVLAKKHSILFGVRDTAKYADLAKAWNTSVLTVSEAVKSSDVVILAVPGAHDDAGIREIASNLGPDIKGKVLVDATNPVTPYPSLEVRWTGKSAGEVLSEVLPDTAVYKAFNTIGANQMEHADGSGITGEQLTMMFAGGPDHKGLVEEVIADTGFKPVYVGPIRYARNLEALAELWIHLGVPGVGTAEKWGRDFHFQVIRK
;
A
#
# COMPACT_ATOMS: atom_id res chain seq x y z
N THR A 1 31.54 18.78 61.47
CA THR A 1 32.73 18.09 60.92
C THR A 1 32.60 16.61 61.20
N ILE A 2 32.69 15.76 60.15
CA ILE A 2 33.04 14.31 60.17
C ILE A 2 31.95 13.38 60.76
N THR A 3 31.03 12.82 59.97
CA THR A 3 31.08 11.59 59.13
C THR A 3 31.48 10.28 59.83
N GLY A 4 30.50 9.38 59.95
CA GLY A 4 30.57 8.05 59.34
C GLY A 4 31.02 6.87 60.21
N ARG A 5 30.07 5.97 60.53
CA ARG A 5 30.26 4.51 60.59
C ARG A 5 28.95 3.82 60.22
N ASN A 6 29.03 2.75 59.43
CA ASN A 6 28.57 1.42 59.87
C ASN A 6 28.80 0.37 58.79
N ASN A 7 29.33 -0.77 59.24
CA ASN A 7 29.30 -2.04 58.52
C ASN A 7 29.27 -3.20 59.54
N CYS A 8 28.69 -4.32 59.08
CA CYS A 8 28.81 -5.70 59.57
C CYS A 8 27.69 -6.38 60.40
N TRP A 9 26.82 -7.09 59.67
CA TRP A 9 26.67 -8.56 59.59
C TRP A 9 26.41 -9.42 60.86
N ARG A 10 25.30 -10.20 60.84
CA ARG A 10 25.25 -11.70 60.78
C ARG A 10 23.82 -12.28 60.86
N ARG A 11 23.38 -13.04 59.83
CA ARG A 11 23.08 -14.52 59.77
C ARG A 11 21.82 -14.98 60.56
N ARG A 12 20.92 -15.87 60.12
CA ARG A 12 20.90 -16.98 59.12
C ARG A 12 19.46 -17.55 59.05
N ARG A 13 19.01 -18.08 57.89
CA ARG A 13 18.48 -19.46 57.67
C ARG A 13 18.04 -19.66 56.20
N ARG A 14 18.32 -20.86 55.65
CA ARG A 14 18.13 -21.27 54.24
C ARG A 14 16.89 -22.17 54.06
N VAL A 15 16.09 -21.85 53.03
CA VAL A 15 15.53 -22.63 51.87
C VAL A 15 15.05 -24.10 52.05
N PRO A 16 13.88 -24.46 51.45
CA PRO A 16 13.82 -25.32 50.24
C PRO A 16 12.88 -24.71 49.16
N SER A 17 13.34 -24.35 47.95
CA SER A 17 13.46 -25.14 46.71
C SER A 17 12.15 -25.64 46.08
N ARG A 18 11.63 -24.89 45.08
CA ARG A 18 11.01 -25.41 43.84
C ARG A 18 10.78 -24.24 42.87
N VAL A 19 11.29 -24.37 41.64
CA VAL A 19 11.00 -23.51 40.49
C VAL A 19 9.98 -24.26 39.63
N PRO A 20 8.96 -23.59 39.08
CA PRO A 20 8.84 -23.58 37.62
C PRO A 20 8.52 -22.20 37.00
N SER A 21 9.20 -21.98 35.88
CA SER A 21 8.84 -21.24 34.66
C SER A 21 8.16 -19.86 34.72
N ARG A 22 8.90 -18.87 34.20
CA ARG A 22 8.41 -17.58 33.70
C ARG A 22 7.43 -17.77 32.52
N SER A 23 6.25 -17.18 32.62
CA SER A 23 5.56 -16.49 31.52
C SER A 23 4.37 -15.70 32.06
N GLY A 24 4.58 -14.40 32.31
CA GLY A 24 3.54 -13.49 32.76
C GLY A 24 4.04 -12.05 32.65
N GLY A 25 3.77 -11.42 31.51
CA GLY A 25 4.09 -10.02 31.23
C GLY A 25 2.82 -9.22 30.98
N SER A 26 1.88 -9.25 31.93
CA SER A 26 0.79 -8.27 31.98
C SER A 26 1.42 -6.90 32.24
N ARG A 27 1.27 -5.97 31.29
CA ARG A 27 1.79 -4.61 31.44
C ARG A 27 1.07 -3.94 32.61
N CYS A 28 1.85 -3.55 33.61
CA CYS A 28 1.42 -2.70 34.70
C CYS A 28 1.15 -1.30 34.14
N ILE A 29 -0.13 -0.95 33.97
CA ILE A 29 -0.55 0.44 33.71
C ILE A 29 -0.61 1.11 35.07
N ILE A 30 0.34 1.99 35.36
CA ILE A 30 0.30 2.86 36.53
C ILE A 30 -0.62 4.03 36.16
N GLU A 31 -1.85 4.03 36.65
CA GLU A 31 -2.73 5.21 36.56
C GLU A 31 -2.21 6.30 37.50
N ILE A 32 -1.68 7.39 36.92
CA ILE A 32 -1.28 8.59 37.67
C ILE A 32 -2.48 9.55 37.66
N PRO A 33 -2.98 9.99 38.83
CA PRO A 33 -4.09 10.94 38.90
C PRO A 33 -3.71 12.28 38.24
N GLN A 34 -4.58 12.80 37.36
CA GLN A 34 -4.36 13.99 36.52
C GLN A 34 -4.03 15.30 37.26
N ARG A 35 -4.15 15.33 38.60
CA ARG A 35 -3.86 16.51 39.42
C ARG A 35 -2.37 16.72 39.74
N LEU A 36 -1.51 15.75 39.44
CA LEU A 36 -0.08 15.79 39.77
C LEU A 36 0.84 16.12 38.57
N ILE A 37 0.28 16.40 37.39
CA ILE A 37 1.06 16.69 36.18
C ILE A 37 1.20 18.22 36.04
N PRO A 38 2.43 18.78 36.10
CA PRO A 38 2.65 20.22 35.93
C PRO A 38 2.14 20.70 34.55
N THR A 39 1.61 21.91 34.48
CA THR A 39 1.00 22.50 33.27
C THR A 39 1.93 22.52 32.05
N SER A 40 3.25 22.54 32.26
CA SER A 40 4.27 22.43 31.21
C SER A 40 4.36 21.05 30.54
N VAL A 41 3.81 20.00 31.16
CA VAL A 41 3.81 18.61 30.63
C VAL A 41 2.47 18.25 29.98
N ARG A 42 1.43 19.11 30.11
CA ARG A 42 0.14 18.92 29.45
C ARG A 42 0.20 19.05 27.92
N PHE A 43 1.22 19.73 27.38
CA PHE A 43 1.41 19.88 25.93
C PHE A 43 2.15 18.71 25.28
N ALA A 44 2.88 17.88 26.04
CA ALA A 44 3.71 16.82 25.47
C ALA A 44 2.94 15.54 25.09
N HIS A 45 1.69 15.39 25.52
CA HIS A 45 0.83 14.24 25.19
C HIS A 45 -0.22 14.53 24.11
N ILE A 46 -0.27 15.77 23.61
CA ILE A 46 -1.10 16.17 22.44
C ILE A 46 -0.17 16.52 21.26
N LEU A 47 0.95 15.80 21.14
CA LEU A 47 1.44 15.43 19.81
C LEU A 47 0.82 14.07 19.50
N ILE A 48 -0.48 14.07 19.21
CA ILE A 48 -1.01 13.09 18.27
C ILE A 48 -0.10 13.23 17.05
N CYS A 49 0.61 12.18 16.65
CA CYS A 49 1.38 12.15 15.41
C CYS A 49 0.47 12.69 14.30
N LEU A 50 0.66 13.96 13.94
CA LEU A 50 0.03 14.55 12.77
C LEU A 50 0.75 13.87 11.61
N LYS A 51 0.26 12.69 11.22
CA LYS A 51 0.77 11.93 10.08
C LYS A 51 0.71 12.90 8.90
N MET A 52 1.86 13.25 8.33
CA MET A 52 1.88 14.22 7.25
C MET A 52 1.15 13.61 6.05
N ALA A 53 0.17 14.33 5.52
CA ALA A 53 -0.54 13.90 4.33
C ALA A 53 0.44 13.82 3.14
N ILE A 54 0.68 12.60 2.65
CA ILE A 54 1.47 12.32 1.44
C ILE A 54 0.78 12.92 0.20
N LYS A 55 1.55 13.36 -0.79
CA LYS A 55 1.01 13.68 -2.13
C LYS A 55 1.07 12.43 -3.02
N VAL A 56 -0.09 11.93 -3.42
CA VAL A 56 -0.21 10.75 -4.28
C VAL A 56 -0.63 11.17 -5.68
N GLY A 57 0.23 10.94 -6.65
CA GLY A 57 -0.06 11.14 -8.07
C GLY A 57 -0.72 9.90 -8.65
N ILE A 58 -1.95 10.00 -9.15
CA ILE A 58 -2.64 8.85 -9.77
C ILE A 58 -2.70 9.08 -11.28
N ILE A 59 -1.93 8.31 -12.03
CA ILE A 59 -1.84 8.42 -13.48
C ILE A 59 -2.89 7.51 -14.10
N GLY A 60 -3.92 8.13 -14.67
CA GLY A 60 -5.11 7.44 -15.18
C GLY A 60 -6.34 7.64 -14.29
N ALA A 61 -7.42 8.13 -14.88
CA ALA A 61 -8.71 8.35 -14.23
C ALA A 61 -9.76 7.33 -14.67
N GLY A 62 -9.34 6.05 -14.80
CA GLY A 62 -10.23 4.91 -15.03
C GLY A 62 -10.95 4.46 -13.75
N GLY A 63 -11.55 3.25 -13.76
CA GLY A 63 -12.19 2.69 -12.56
C GLY A 63 -11.25 2.59 -11.36
N VAL A 64 -10.10 1.93 -11.55
CA VAL A 64 -9.06 1.79 -10.50
C VAL A 64 -8.59 3.15 -10.00
N GLY A 65 -8.17 4.04 -10.91
CA GLY A 65 -7.63 5.35 -10.53
C GLY A 65 -8.63 6.22 -9.77
N LYS A 66 -9.88 6.31 -10.25
CA LYS A 66 -10.93 7.09 -9.57
C LYS A 66 -11.23 6.55 -8.18
N THR A 67 -11.42 5.24 -8.06
CA THR A 67 -11.71 4.60 -6.77
C THR A 67 -10.56 4.79 -5.77
N LEU A 68 -9.31 4.51 -6.17
CA LEU A 68 -8.16 4.73 -5.28
C LEU A 68 -8.02 6.19 -4.88
N GLY A 69 -8.23 7.13 -5.80
CA GLY A 69 -8.17 8.56 -5.49
C GLY A 69 -9.26 8.99 -4.52
N GLN A 70 -10.49 8.51 -4.66
CA GLN A 70 -11.57 8.80 -3.73
C GLN A 70 -11.30 8.25 -2.33
N VAL A 71 -10.77 7.03 -2.23
CA VAL A 71 -10.45 6.42 -0.93
C VAL A 71 -9.28 7.14 -0.26
N LEU A 72 -8.18 7.39 -1.00
CA LEU A 72 -6.97 8.00 -0.45
C LEU A 72 -7.15 9.49 -0.13
N ALA A 73 -8.04 10.21 -0.83
CA ALA A 73 -8.31 11.64 -0.56
C ALA A 73 -8.78 11.92 0.88
N LYS A 74 -9.30 10.90 1.57
CA LYS A 74 -9.68 10.98 2.99
C LYS A 74 -8.47 11.20 3.92
N LYS A 75 -7.25 10.89 3.46
CA LYS A 75 -6.01 10.92 4.27
C LYS A 75 -4.84 11.65 3.60
N HIS A 76 -4.88 11.78 2.28
CA HIS A 76 -3.76 12.26 1.46
C HIS A 76 -4.22 13.32 0.45
N SER A 77 -3.26 14.05 -0.13
CA SER A 77 -3.52 14.95 -1.26
C SER A 77 -3.36 14.18 -2.56
N ILE A 78 -4.40 14.18 -3.41
CA ILE A 78 -4.48 13.37 -4.62
C ILE A 78 -4.32 14.25 -5.85
N LEU A 79 -3.39 13.89 -6.72
CA LEU A 79 -3.10 14.57 -7.97
C LEU A 79 -3.40 13.62 -9.13
N PHE A 80 -4.57 13.74 -9.74
CA PHE A 80 -4.91 12.96 -10.92
C PHE A 80 -4.12 13.47 -12.13
N GLY A 81 -3.23 12.64 -12.66
CA GLY A 81 -2.53 12.89 -13.91
C GLY A 81 -3.30 12.28 -15.09
N VAL A 82 -3.79 13.13 -15.99
CA VAL A 82 -4.60 12.73 -17.15
C VAL A 82 -4.11 13.39 -18.44
N ARG A 83 -4.48 12.80 -19.58
CA ARG A 83 -4.19 13.37 -20.91
C ARG A 83 -5.11 14.54 -21.27
N ASP A 84 -6.36 14.50 -20.80
CA ASP A 84 -7.38 15.51 -21.07
C ASP A 84 -7.92 16.01 -19.72
N THR A 85 -7.40 17.14 -19.25
CA THR A 85 -7.76 17.72 -17.95
C THR A 85 -9.19 18.26 -17.94
N ALA A 86 -9.68 18.77 -19.08
CA ALA A 86 -11.03 19.28 -19.21
C ALA A 86 -12.07 18.16 -19.02
N LYS A 87 -11.84 16.99 -19.64
CA LYS A 87 -12.72 15.82 -19.50
C LYS A 87 -12.87 15.34 -18.06
N TYR A 88 -11.84 15.48 -17.23
CA TYR A 88 -11.84 14.98 -15.85
C TYR A 88 -11.93 16.08 -14.79
N ALA A 89 -12.22 17.33 -15.18
CA ALA A 89 -12.24 18.49 -14.28
C ALA A 89 -13.15 18.30 -13.05
N ASP A 90 -14.23 17.52 -13.17
CA ASP A 90 -15.12 17.20 -12.07
C ASP A 90 -14.44 16.47 -10.92
N LEU A 91 -13.37 15.71 -11.18
CA LEU A 91 -12.63 15.02 -10.12
C LEU A 91 -12.03 16.02 -9.13
N ALA A 92 -11.61 17.22 -9.57
CA ALA A 92 -11.04 18.26 -8.71
C ALA A 92 -12.04 18.91 -7.76
N LYS A 93 -13.36 18.62 -7.91
CA LYS A 93 -14.39 19.12 -6.99
C LYS A 93 -14.40 18.35 -5.66
N ALA A 94 -13.80 17.15 -5.63
CA ALA A 94 -13.70 16.37 -4.41
C ALA A 94 -12.64 16.94 -3.46
N TRP A 95 -12.88 16.79 -2.16
CA TRP A 95 -11.93 17.22 -1.12
C TRP A 95 -10.53 16.63 -1.36
N ASN A 96 -9.48 17.42 -1.16
CA ASN A 96 -8.08 17.00 -1.30
C ASN A 96 -7.67 16.47 -2.69
N THR A 97 -8.41 16.77 -3.75
CA THR A 97 -8.09 16.31 -5.10
C THR A 97 -7.72 17.45 -6.04
N SER A 98 -6.92 17.15 -7.06
CA SER A 98 -6.61 18.06 -8.16
C SER A 98 -6.46 17.25 -9.45
N VAL A 99 -6.69 17.89 -10.59
CA VAL A 99 -6.55 17.29 -11.92
C VAL A 99 -5.51 18.08 -12.68
N LEU A 100 -4.46 17.39 -13.11
CA LEU A 100 -3.27 17.96 -13.72
C LEU A 100 -2.89 17.17 -14.97
N THR A 101 -1.94 17.69 -15.74
CA THR A 101 -1.26 16.86 -16.74
C THR A 101 -0.47 15.74 -16.04
N VAL A 102 -0.16 14.67 -16.78
CA VAL A 102 0.65 13.55 -16.25
C VAL A 102 1.98 14.04 -15.68
N SER A 103 2.69 14.91 -16.40
CA SER A 103 3.98 15.47 -15.99
C SER A 103 3.88 16.25 -14.68
N GLU A 104 2.90 17.14 -14.54
CA GLU A 104 2.70 17.95 -13.33
C GLU A 104 2.33 17.10 -12.11
N ALA A 105 1.50 16.07 -12.30
CA ALA A 105 1.12 15.13 -11.25
C ALA A 105 2.31 14.30 -10.77
N VAL A 106 3.14 13.77 -11.69
CA VAL A 106 4.37 13.04 -11.35
C VAL A 106 5.34 13.96 -10.61
N LYS A 107 5.60 15.16 -11.13
CA LYS A 107 6.51 16.13 -10.52
C LYS A 107 6.14 16.46 -9.08
N SER A 108 4.85 16.67 -8.83
CA SER A 108 4.34 17.19 -7.56
C SER A 108 4.00 16.12 -6.51
N SER A 109 4.14 14.84 -6.84
CA SER A 109 3.78 13.72 -5.94
C SER A 109 5.01 13.08 -5.28
N ASP A 110 4.82 12.50 -4.10
CA ASP A 110 5.84 11.69 -3.42
C ASP A 110 5.76 10.22 -3.87
N VAL A 111 4.54 9.75 -4.11
CA VAL A 111 4.22 8.41 -4.62
C VAL A 111 3.36 8.54 -5.87
N VAL A 112 3.71 7.81 -6.92
CA VAL A 112 2.94 7.73 -8.15
C VAL A 112 2.27 6.37 -8.24
N ILE A 113 0.94 6.33 -8.40
CA ILE A 113 0.18 5.12 -8.73
C ILE A 113 -0.12 5.14 -10.23
N LEU A 114 0.35 4.13 -10.95
CA LEU A 114 0.10 3.94 -12.37
C LEU A 114 -1.17 3.10 -12.57
N ALA A 115 -2.27 3.75 -12.96
CA ALA A 115 -3.61 3.18 -13.10
C ALA A 115 -4.18 3.37 -14.52
N VAL A 116 -3.33 3.11 -15.52
CA VAL A 116 -3.69 3.11 -16.95
C VAL A 116 -3.91 1.67 -17.46
N PRO A 117 -4.52 1.46 -18.63
CA PRO A 117 -4.49 0.14 -19.27
C PRO A 117 -3.05 -0.36 -19.43
N GLY A 118 -2.79 -1.61 -19.05
CA GLY A 118 -1.47 -2.22 -19.22
C GLY A 118 -1.15 -2.51 -20.68
N ALA A 119 0.12 -2.49 -21.03
CA ALA A 119 0.62 -2.93 -22.33
C ALA A 119 1.11 -4.39 -22.25
N HIS A 120 0.81 -5.19 -23.27
CA HIS A 120 1.21 -6.60 -23.32
C HIS A 120 2.65 -6.81 -23.79
N ASP A 121 3.21 -5.87 -24.56
CA ASP A 121 4.57 -5.92 -25.13
C ASP A 121 5.56 -4.97 -24.43
N ASP A 122 6.87 -5.20 -24.58
CA ASP A 122 7.92 -4.38 -23.95
C ASP A 122 7.91 -2.95 -24.47
N ALA A 123 7.54 -2.76 -25.74
CA ALA A 123 7.52 -1.45 -26.39
C ALA A 123 6.46 -0.54 -25.76
N GLY A 124 5.25 -1.05 -25.57
CA GLY A 124 4.17 -0.33 -24.89
C GLY A 124 4.46 -0.10 -23.42
N ILE A 125 5.12 -1.04 -22.73
CA ILE A 125 5.55 -0.81 -21.33
C ILE A 125 6.59 0.32 -21.27
N ARG A 126 7.55 0.35 -22.21
CA ARG A 126 8.55 1.42 -22.34
C ARG A 126 7.90 2.76 -22.69
N GLU A 127 6.86 2.76 -23.53
CA GLU A 127 6.10 3.97 -23.85
C GLU A 127 5.37 4.51 -22.61
N ILE A 128 4.71 3.64 -21.84
CA ILE A 128 4.07 4.01 -20.57
C ILE A 128 5.10 4.63 -19.61
N ALA A 129 6.27 4.02 -19.46
CA ALA A 129 7.35 4.56 -18.63
C ALA A 129 7.83 5.93 -19.12
N SER A 130 8.02 6.09 -20.44
CA SER A 130 8.42 7.36 -21.05
C SER A 130 7.41 8.48 -20.79
N ASN A 131 6.11 8.15 -20.81
CA ASN A 131 5.03 9.11 -20.58
C ASN A 131 4.96 9.62 -19.12
N LEU A 132 5.60 8.94 -18.16
CA LEU A 132 5.74 9.44 -16.79
C LEU A 132 6.72 10.62 -16.70
N GLY A 133 7.63 10.75 -17.68
CA GLY A 133 8.60 11.83 -17.74
C GLY A 133 9.76 11.69 -16.75
N PRO A 134 10.74 12.61 -16.82
CA PRO A 134 12.00 12.50 -16.07
C PRO A 134 11.84 12.70 -14.55
N ASP A 135 10.78 13.39 -14.12
CA ASP A 135 10.53 13.70 -12.72
C ASP A 135 10.16 12.47 -11.89
N ILE A 136 9.92 11.30 -12.50
CA ILE A 136 9.70 10.03 -11.76
C ILE A 136 10.96 9.53 -11.04
N LYS A 137 12.14 10.04 -11.42
CA LYS A 137 13.41 9.67 -10.79
C LYS A 137 13.41 10.03 -9.31
N GLY A 138 13.90 9.10 -8.48
CA GLY A 138 13.94 9.23 -7.02
C GLY A 138 12.59 9.07 -6.32
N LYS A 139 11.50 8.78 -7.05
CA LYS A 139 10.16 8.59 -6.48
C LYS A 139 9.80 7.11 -6.36
N VAL A 140 8.68 6.85 -5.69
CA VAL A 140 8.03 5.54 -5.65
C VAL A 140 7.00 5.45 -6.78
N LEU A 141 7.06 4.37 -7.56
CA LEU A 141 6.06 4.02 -8.56
C LEU A 141 5.32 2.75 -8.13
N VAL A 142 4.02 2.83 -7.92
CA VAL A 142 3.13 1.70 -7.69
C VAL A 142 2.37 1.36 -8.97
N ASP A 143 2.79 0.30 -9.64
CA ASP A 143 2.19 -0.25 -10.85
C ASP A 143 0.94 -1.09 -10.53
N ALA A 144 -0.22 -0.58 -10.91
CA ALA A 144 -1.52 -1.25 -10.82
C ALA A 144 -2.00 -1.83 -12.16
N THR A 145 -1.15 -1.84 -13.19
CA THR A 145 -1.52 -2.31 -14.53
C THR A 145 -1.56 -3.84 -14.59
N ASN A 146 -2.33 -4.38 -15.54
CA ASN A 146 -2.31 -5.79 -15.92
C ASN A 146 -1.91 -5.90 -17.40
N PRO A 147 -0.75 -6.52 -17.74
CA PRO A 147 -0.21 -6.58 -19.10
C PRO A 147 -0.83 -7.72 -19.91
N VAL A 148 -2.15 -7.65 -20.10
CA VAL A 148 -2.94 -8.70 -20.74
C VAL A 148 -3.11 -8.45 -22.25
N THR A 149 -3.27 -9.51 -23.04
CA THR A 149 -3.68 -9.42 -24.43
C THR A 149 -5.06 -8.74 -24.56
N PRO A 150 -5.47 -8.28 -25.75
CA PRO A 150 -6.83 -7.83 -25.97
C PRO A 150 -7.89 -8.89 -25.65
N TYR A 151 -9.10 -8.43 -25.35
CA TYR A 151 -10.29 -9.28 -25.21
C TYR A 151 -10.56 -10.03 -26.54
N PRO A 152 -10.99 -11.30 -26.50
CA PRO A 152 -11.43 -12.06 -25.33
C PRO A 152 -10.36 -12.81 -24.53
N SER A 153 -9.11 -12.91 -25.02
CA SER A 153 -8.11 -13.74 -24.37
C SER A 153 -7.68 -13.22 -23.00
N LEU A 154 -7.37 -11.92 -22.88
CA LEU A 154 -6.88 -11.29 -21.64
C LEU A 154 -5.78 -12.06 -20.90
N GLU A 155 -4.84 -12.65 -21.63
CA GLU A 155 -3.74 -13.47 -21.07
C GLU A 155 -2.51 -12.60 -20.79
N VAL A 156 -1.81 -12.85 -19.68
CA VAL A 156 -0.49 -12.26 -19.47
C VAL A 156 0.58 -13.01 -20.25
N ARG A 157 1.74 -12.39 -20.35
CA ARG A 157 2.95 -12.98 -20.91
C ARG A 157 3.60 -13.96 -19.92
N TRP A 158 3.73 -15.22 -20.32
CA TRP A 158 4.35 -16.24 -19.48
C TRP A 158 5.88 -16.30 -19.62
N THR A 159 6.41 -15.90 -20.77
CA THR A 159 7.84 -15.86 -21.08
C THR A 159 8.40 -14.44 -21.01
N GLY A 160 9.71 -14.33 -20.75
CA GLY A 160 10.37 -13.03 -20.60
C GLY A 160 10.05 -12.34 -19.27
N LYS A 161 10.20 -11.02 -19.27
CA LYS A 161 10.04 -10.15 -18.10
C LYS A 161 8.57 -9.76 -17.90
N SER A 162 8.15 -9.71 -16.65
CA SER A 162 6.88 -9.10 -16.23
C SER A 162 6.87 -7.59 -16.51
N ALA A 163 5.69 -6.97 -16.53
CA ALA A 163 5.61 -5.51 -16.72
C ALA A 163 6.33 -4.74 -15.60
N GLY A 164 6.18 -5.19 -14.35
CA GLY A 164 6.93 -4.63 -13.22
C GLY A 164 8.46 -4.76 -13.38
N GLU A 165 8.95 -5.88 -13.91
CA GLU A 165 10.38 -6.07 -14.18
C GLU A 165 10.90 -5.14 -15.29
N VAL A 166 10.12 -4.98 -16.37
CA VAL A 166 10.47 -4.04 -17.47
C VAL A 166 10.46 -2.61 -16.94
N LEU A 167 9.45 -2.20 -16.17
CA LEU A 167 9.39 -0.86 -15.56
C LEU A 167 10.61 -0.60 -14.65
N SER A 168 10.99 -1.57 -13.83
CA SER A 168 12.16 -1.43 -12.95
C SER A 168 13.48 -1.35 -13.71
N GLU A 169 13.60 -1.98 -14.88
CA GLU A 169 14.79 -1.85 -15.73
C GLU A 169 14.91 -0.46 -16.36
N VAL A 170 13.80 0.09 -16.84
CA VAL A 170 13.80 1.34 -17.61
C VAL A 170 13.71 2.58 -16.74
N LEU A 171 13.36 2.42 -15.47
CA LEU A 171 13.34 3.45 -14.43
C LEU A 171 14.28 3.06 -13.28
N PRO A 172 15.60 2.95 -13.51
CA PRO A 172 16.55 2.41 -12.54
C PRO A 172 16.67 3.24 -11.26
N ASP A 173 16.35 4.54 -11.32
CA ASP A 173 16.37 5.46 -10.19
C ASP A 173 14.98 5.60 -9.51
N THR A 174 14.02 4.75 -9.84
CA THR A 174 12.66 4.77 -9.29
C THR A 174 12.39 3.49 -8.50
N ALA A 175 11.84 3.62 -7.30
CA ALA A 175 11.44 2.46 -6.50
C ALA A 175 10.11 1.90 -7.05
N VAL A 176 10.19 0.90 -7.93
CA VAL A 176 9.02 0.27 -8.56
C VAL A 176 8.43 -0.82 -7.67
N TYR A 177 7.11 -0.77 -7.49
CA TYR A 177 6.29 -1.76 -6.79
C TYR A 177 5.09 -2.16 -7.64
N LYS A 178 4.70 -3.44 -7.60
CA LYS A 178 3.46 -3.97 -8.15
C LYS A 178 2.44 -4.12 -7.03
N ALA A 179 1.28 -3.49 -7.15
CA ALA A 179 0.17 -3.60 -6.18
C ALA A 179 -1.16 -3.25 -6.86
N PHE A 180 -2.29 -3.49 -6.18
CA PHE A 180 -3.65 -3.17 -6.65
C PHE A 180 -4.12 -3.90 -7.93
N ASN A 181 -3.27 -4.68 -8.59
CA ASN A 181 -3.58 -5.31 -9.86
C ASN A 181 -4.45 -6.59 -9.71
N THR A 182 -4.48 -7.21 -8.53
CA THR A 182 -5.14 -8.50 -8.25
C THR A 182 -6.56 -8.38 -7.69
N ILE A 183 -7.22 -7.23 -7.84
CA ILE A 183 -8.57 -7.00 -7.34
C ILE A 183 -9.35 -6.05 -8.28
N GLY A 184 -10.65 -6.28 -8.41
CA GLY A 184 -11.55 -5.40 -9.15
C GLY A 184 -11.72 -4.04 -8.47
N ALA A 185 -11.85 -2.98 -9.27
CA ALA A 185 -12.04 -1.61 -8.77
C ALA A 185 -13.28 -1.47 -7.86
N ASN A 186 -14.36 -2.20 -8.16
CA ASN A 186 -15.58 -2.26 -7.34
C ASN A 186 -15.31 -2.70 -5.90
N GLN A 187 -14.27 -3.49 -5.66
CA GLN A 187 -13.93 -3.97 -4.32
C GLN A 187 -12.92 -3.09 -3.59
N MET A 188 -12.22 -2.18 -4.29
CA MET A 188 -11.23 -1.30 -3.67
C MET A 188 -11.88 -0.26 -2.74
N GLU A 189 -13.13 0.14 -3.00
CA GLU A 189 -13.95 0.97 -2.10
C GLU A 189 -14.29 0.27 -0.77
N HIS A 190 -14.27 -1.06 -0.77
CA HIS A 190 -14.65 -1.93 0.36
C HIS A 190 -13.45 -2.76 0.86
N ALA A 191 -12.24 -2.21 0.72
CA ALA A 191 -11.00 -2.89 1.14
C ALA A 191 -10.97 -3.23 2.64
N ASP A 192 -11.76 -2.53 3.46
CA ASP A 192 -11.95 -2.81 4.88
C ASP A 192 -12.83 -4.05 5.19
N GLY A 193 -13.40 -4.66 4.15
CA GLY A 193 -14.25 -5.86 4.26
C GLY A 193 -15.75 -5.57 4.28
N SER A 194 -16.17 -4.29 4.32
CA SER A 194 -17.57 -3.88 4.47
C SER A 194 -18.51 -4.38 3.36
N GLY A 195 -17.97 -4.76 2.20
CA GLY A 195 -18.76 -5.14 1.01
C GLY A 195 -18.65 -6.60 0.54
N ILE A 196 -17.84 -7.46 1.18
CA ILE A 196 -17.69 -8.88 0.75
C ILE A 196 -17.75 -9.84 1.94
N THR A 197 -16.69 -9.84 2.76
CA THR A 197 -16.38 -10.91 3.71
C THR A 197 -16.64 -10.50 5.15
N GLY A 198 -16.83 -9.20 5.41
CA GLY A 198 -16.78 -8.62 6.76
C GLY A 198 -15.37 -8.53 7.34
N GLU A 199 -14.35 -8.96 6.59
CA GLU A 199 -12.94 -8.94 6.99
C GLU A 199 -12.11 -8.06 6.07
N GLN A 200 -11.10 -7.40 6.64
CA GLN A 200 -10.15 -6.60 5.89
C GLN A 200 -9.51 -7.41 4.75
N LEU A 201 -9.61 -6.89 3.53
CA LEU A 201 -9.10 -7.56 2.33
C LEU A 201 -7.56 -7.50 2.28
N THR A 202 -6.95 -8.49 1.66
CA THR A 202 -5.49 -8.55 1.51
C THR A 202 -5.03 -7.81 0.26
N MET A 203 -3.97 -7.01 0.36
CA MET A 203 -3.26 -6.51 -0.82
C MET A 203 -1.85 -7.06 -0.85
N MET A 204 -1.62 -8.03 -1.73
CA MET A 204 -0.29 -8.53 -2.02
C MET A 204 0.47 -7.55 -2.89
N PHE A 205 1.72 -7.27 -2.54
CA PHE A 205 2.56 -6.36 -3.31
C PHE A 205 4.03 -6.81 -3.35
N ALA A 206 4.71 -6.52 -4.46
CA ALA A 206 6.12 -6.89 -4.70
C ALA A 206 6.88 -5.68 -5.21
N GLY A 207 8.18 -5.54 -4.92
CA GLY A 207 8.91 -4.38 -5.45
C GLY A 207 10.29 -4.15 -4.87
N GLY A 208 10.82 -2.96 -5.17
CA GLY A 208 12.18 -2.51 -4.84
C GLY A 208 12.57 -2.68 -3.37
N PRO A 209 13.88 -2.63 -3.05
CA PRO A 209 14.34 -2.77 -1.67
C PRO A 209 13.98 -1.56 -0.79
N ASP A 210 13.84 -0.38 -1.40
CA ASP A 210 13.68 0.89 -0.70
C ASP A 210 12.23 1.37 -0.67
N HIS A 211 11.89 2.22 0.31
CA HIS A 211 10.56 2.83 0.48
C HIS A 211 9.40 1.87 0.74
N LYS A 212 9.66 0.60 1.08
CA LYS A 212 8.62 -0.40 1.34
C LYS A 212 7.58 0.06 2.38
N GLY A 213 8.03 0.69 3.47
CA GLY A 213 7.14 1.20 4.51
C GLY A 213 6.17 2.28 4.01
N LEU A 214 6.59 3.13 3.07
CA LEU A 214 5.72 4.13 2.44
C LEU A 214 4.65 3.47 1.56
N VAL A 215 5.01 2.39 0.85
CA VAL A 215 4.05 1.60 0.05
C VAL A 215 3.07 0.84 0.94
N GLU A 216 3.56 0.23 2.03
CA GLU A 216 2.73 -0.42 3.05
C GLU A 216 1.73 0.58 3.65
N GLU A 217 2.17 1.82 3.91
CA GLU A 217 1.33 2.90 4.39
C GLU A 217 0.25 3.29 3.38
N VAL A 218 0.61 3.55 2.11
CA VAL A 218 -0.36 3.91 1.07
C VAL A 218 -1.40 2.80 0.87
N ILE A 219 -0.97 1.53 0.85
CA ILE A 219 -1.88 0.37 0.76
C ILE A 219 -2.79 0.27 1.99
N ALA A 220 -2.23 0.43 3.20
CA ALA A 220 -3.03 0.39 4.42
C ALA A 220 -4.03 1.55 4.48
N ASP A 221 -3.66 2.70 3.93
CA ASP A 221 -4.51 3.89 3.94
C ASP A 221 -5.67 3.81 2.94
N THR A 222 -5.64 2.90 1.95
CA THR A 222 -6.83 2.51 1.20
C THR A 222 -7.76 1.55 1.96
N GLY A 223 -7.32 1.02 3.11
CA GLY A 223 -8.08 0.06 3.92
C GLY A 223 -7.65 -1.40 3.75
N PHE A 224 -6.74 -1.74 2.83
CA PHE A 224 -6.24 -3.10 2.68
C PHE A 224 -5.28 -3.50 3.81
N LYS A 225 -5.13 -4.80 4.03
CA LYS A 225 -4.00 -5.37 4.76
C LYS A 225 -2.82 -5.58 3.80
N PRO A 226 -1.73 -4.78 3.88
CA PRO A 226 -0.57 -4.98 3.01
C PRO A 226 0.16 -6.28 3.33
N VAL A 227 0.50 -7.05 2.29
CA VAL A 227 1.29 -8.28 2.38
C VAL A 227 2.42 -8.22 1.36
N TYR A 228 3.65 -8.00 1.84
CA TYR A 228 4.83 -7.99 0.98
C TYR A 228 5.18 -9.41 0.54
N VAL A 229 5.24 -9.66 -0.77
CA VAL A 229 5.54 -10.97 -1.34
C VAL A 229 6.97 -11.11 -1.87
N GLY A 230 7.76 -10.04 -1.85
CA GLY A 230 9.18 -10.08 -2.18
C GLY A 230 9.63 -9.05 -3.24
N PRO A 231 10.85 -9.21 -3.78
CA PRO A 231 11.42 -8.30 -4.79
C PRO A 231 10.59 -8.25 -6.08
N ILE A 232 10.88 -7.26 -6.93
CA ILE A 232 10.10 -6.95 -8.15
C ILE A 232 9.89 -8.15 -9.10
N ARG A 233 10.76 -9.16 -9.10
CA ARG A 233 10.57 -10.41 -9.86
C ARG A 233 9.23 -11.11 -9.58
N TYR A 234 8.66 -10.91 -8.38
CA TYR A 234 7.36 -11.47 -7.99
C TYR A 234 6.17 -10.68 -8.56
N ALA A 235 6.40 -9.56 -9.24
CA ALA A 235 5.36 -8.90 -10.04
C ALA A 235 4.74 -9.87 -11.06
N ARG A 236 5.52 -10.80 -11.64
CA ARG A 236 5.00 -11.83 -12.55
C ARG A 236 3.96 -12.73 -11.89
N ASN A 237 4.13 -13.06 -10.61
CA ASN A 237 3.18 -13.89 -9.86
C ASN A 237 1.89 -13.11 -9.59
N LEU A 238 2.00 -11.82 -9.29
CA LEU A 238 0.84 -10.96 -9.10
C LEU A 238 0.10 -10.69 -10.42
N GLU A 239 0.82 -10.53 -11.53
CA GLU A 239 0.25 -10.42 -12.88
C GLU A 239 -0.49 -11.71 -13.26
N ALA A 240 0.11 -12.89 -13.04
CA ALA A 240 -0.55 -14.18 -13.25
C ALA A 240 -1.77 -14.38 -12.33
N LEU A 241 -1.70 -13.93 -11.08
CA LEU A 241 -2.85 -14.00 -10.17
C LEU A 241 -3.99 -13.08 -10.63
N ALA A 242 -3.66 -11.93 -11.22
CA ALA A 242 -4.65 -11.06 -11.84
C ALA A 242 -5.25 -11.67 -13.11
N GLU A 243 -4.48 -12.35 -13.95
CA GLU A 243 -5.02 -13.14 -15.07
C GLU A 243 -6.05 -14.16 -14.55
N LEU A 244 -5.73 -14.91 -13.49
CA LEU A 244 -6.66 -15.86 -12.90
C LEU A 244 -7.92 -15.17 -12.37
N TRP A 245 -7.80 -14.03 -11.69
CA TRP A 245 -8.96 -13.26 -11.24
C TRP A 245 -9.82 -12.81 -12.43
N ILE A 246 -9.19 -12.32 -13.50
CA ILE A 246 -9.86 -11.88 -14.73
C ILE A 246 -10.59 -13.04 -15.41
N HIS A 247 -9.94 -14.20 -15.53
CA HIS A 247 -10.51 -15.41 -16.12
C HIS A 247 -11.79 -15.85 -15.41
N LEU A 248 -11.81 -15.79 -14.08
CA LEU A 248 -12.98 -16.16 -13.26
C LEU A 248 -14.08 -15.08 -13.29
N GLY A 249 -13.70 -13.80 -13.32
CA GLY A 249 -14.64 -12.70 -13.09
C GLY A 249 -15.14 -11.95 -14.33
N VAL A 250 -14.46 -12.04 -15.46
CA VAL A 250 -14.83 -11.31 -16.69
C VAL A 250 -15.62 -12.23 -17.62
N PRO A 251 -16.88 -11.90 -17.95
CA PRO A 251 -17.69 -12.70 -18.86
C PRO A 251 -17.00 -12.87 -20.22
N GLY A 252 -16.97 -14.11 -20.72
CA GLY A 252 -16.48 -14.45 -22.07
C GLY A 252 -14.96 -14.67 -22.19
N VAL A 253 -14.22 -14.62 -21.08
CA VAL A 253 -12.76 -14.85 -21.06
C VAL A 253 -12.43 -16.26 -20.59
N GLY A 254 -13.09 -16.69 -19.51
CA GLY A 254 -12.81 -17.97 -18.87
C GLY A 254 -13.99 -18.91 -18.75
N THR A 255 -14.30 -19.30 -17.51
CA THR A 255 -15.25 -20.39 -17.21
C THR A 255 -16.66 -20.09 -17.70
N ALA A 256 -17.43 -21.14 -18.01
CA ALA A 256 -18.87 -21.01 -18.31
C ALA A 256 -19.66 -20.44 -17.11
N GLU A 257 -19.15 -20.66 -15.88
CA GLU A 257 -19.66 -20.05 -14.67
C GLU A 257 -19.29 -18.57 -14.60
N LYS A 258 -20.26 -17.74 -14.21
CA LYS A 258 -20.07 -16.29 -14.03
C LYS A 258 -19.91 -15.98 -12.55
N TRP A 259 -18.68 -15.94 -12.06
CA TRP A 259 -18.42 -15.52 -10.68
C TRP A 259 -18.68 -14.03 -10.46
N GLY A 260 -18.71 -13.25 -11.55
CA GLY A 260 -18.83 -11.80 -11.47
C GLY A 260 -17.56 -11.18 -10.88
N ARG A 261 -17.65 -9.95 -10.39
CA ARG A 261 -16.48 -9.21 -9.88
C ARG A 261 -16.47 -9.06 -8.35
N ASP A 262 -17.37 -9.77 -7.67
CA ASP A 262 -17.62 -9.61 -6.23
C ASP A 262 -16.86 -10.66 -5.41
N PHE A 263 -15.58 -10.88 -5.75
CA PHE A 263 -14.70 -11.79 -5.03
C PHE A 263 -13.25 -11.29 -5.04
N HIS A 264 -12.44 -11.82 -4.12
CA HIS A 264 -11.05 -11.45 -3.93
C HIS A 264 -10.22 -12.61 -3.36
N PHE A 265 -8.93 -12.67 -3.67
CA PHE A 265 -8.00 -13.65 -3.12
C PHE A 265 -7.43 -13.21 -1.76
N GLN A 266 -7.86 -13.87 -0.69
CA GLN A 266 -7.44 -13.56 0.68
C GLN A 266 -6.23 -14.41 1.13
N VAL A 267 -5.29 -13.82 1.87
CA VAL A 267 -4.20 -14.56 2.54
C VAL A 267 -4.54 -14.81 4.00
N ILE A 268 -4.81 -16.06 4.35
CA ILE A 268 -5.10 -16.51 5.72
C ILE A 268 -3.86 -17.22 6.27
N ARG A 269 -3.28 -16.72 7.36
CA ARG A 269 -2.14 -17.33 8.05
C ARG A 269 -2.55 -17.71 9.48
N LYS A 270 -2.14 -18.91 9.90
CA LYS A 270 -2.30 -19.42 11.28
C LYS A 270 -1.28 -18.79 12.21
#